data_AF-A0A9N8DL61-F1
#
_entry.id   AF-A0A9N8DL61-F1
#
_cell.length_a   1.000
_cell.length_b   1.000
_cell.length_c   1.000
_cell.angle_alpha   90.00
_cell.angle_beta   90.00
_cell.angle_gamma   90.00
#
_symmetry.space_group_name_H-M   'P 1'
#
loop_
_entity.id
_entity.type
_entity.pdbx_description
1 polymer ?
#
loop_
_entity_poly.entity_id
_entity_poly.type
_entity_poly.pdbx_seq_one_letter_code
_entity_poly.pdbx_strand_id
1 'polypeptide(L)'
;MEKTNELAKGAYVVIGCLQSDAGKKLNGGKGIILNNPTVADGVARYPVLFYATKNASGALAALNPTANKKIKAENISPDPQPPAENSLLSEVVQRECVKAQSGQAAAVQNAVFWLELYHKACPDNFGVATTYANFLRNAGRPLEAFDVIKVRQTR
;
A
#
# COMPACT_ATOMS: atom_id res chain seq x y z
N MET A 1 15.14 19.69 17.21
CA MET A 1 15.05 18.57 16.25
C MET A 1 13.59 18.19 16.17
N GLU A 2 12.90 18.60 15.10
CA GLU A 2 11.54 18.12 14.86
C GLU A 2 11.62 16.62 14.61
N LYS A 3 10.87 15.84 15.41
CA LYS A 3 10.61 14.44 15.07
C LYS A 3 9.85 14.47 13.75
N THR A 4 10.53 14.16 12.65
CA THR A 4 9.87 13.81 11.40
C THR A 4 8.91 12.67 11.75
N ASN A 5 7.59 12.92 11.70
CA ASN A 5 6.60 11.89 11.96
C ASN A 5 6.90 10.71 11.04
N GLU A 6 7.42 9.63 11.61
CA GLU A 6 7.86 8.47 10.84
C GLU A 6 6.63 7.81 10.20
N LEU A 7 6.65 7.65 8.88
CA LEU A 7 5.52 7.10 8.14
C LEU A 7 5.57 5.58 8.23
N ALA A 8 4.50 4.96 8.74
CA ALA A 8 4.41 3.52 8.87
C ALA A 8 4.21 2.82 7.52
N LYS A 9 4.66 1.56 7.40
CA LYS A 9 4.29 0.66 6.29
C LYS A 9 2.77 0.62 6.13
N GLY A 10 2.28 0.78 4.90
CA GLY A 10 0.85 0.85 4.59
C GLY A 10 0.26 2.25 4.65
N ALA A 11 1.03 3.26 5.11
CA ALA A 11 0.57 4.64 5.09
C ALA A 11 0.31 5.10 3.65
N TYR A 12 -0.87 5.67 3.45
CA TYR A 12 -1.27 6.28 2.19
C TYR A 12 -0.73 7.70 2.12
N VAL A 13 -0.07 8.03 1.02
CA VAL A 13 0.74 9.26 0.93
C VAL A 13 0.57 9.98 -0.40
N VAL A 14 0.78 11.30 -0.38
CA VAL A 14 0.91 12.16 -1.55
C VAL A 14 2.37 12.60 -1.68
N ILE A 15 2.84 12.69 -2.92
CA ILE A 15 4.18 13.20 -3.24
C ILE A 15 4.11 14.67 -3.63
N GLY A 16 5.04 15.45 -3.11
CA GLY A 16 5.14 16.87 -3.41
C GLY A 16 6.57 17.38 -3.40
N CYS A 17 6.72 18.64 -3.82
CA CYS A 17 7.95 19.41 -3.70
C CYS A 17 9.18 18.84 -4.44
N LEU A 18 9.00 17.88 -5.36
CA LEU A 18 10.09 17.39 -6.21
C LEU A 18 10.48 18.46 -7.25
N GLN A 19 11.77 18.73 -7.36
CA GLN A 19 12.31 19.84 -8.17
C GLN A 19 12.87 19.41 -9.54
N SER A 20 13.33 18.16 -9.68
CA SER A 20 13.84 17.66 -10.97
C SER A 20 12.70 17.44 -11.97
N ASP A 21 12.95 17.59 -13.27
CA ASP A 21 11.89 17.45 -14.28
C ASP A 21 11.25 16.07 -14.31
N ALA A 22 12.04 15.02 -14.09
CA ALA A 22 11.52 13.66 -13.92
C ALA A 22 10.72 13.51 -12.61
N GLY A 23 11.11 14.21 -11.55
CA GLY A 23 10.45 14.20 -10.25
C GLY A 23 9.14 15.00 -10.24
N LYS A 24 9.09 16.16 -10.89
CA LYS A 24 7.91 17.02 -10.99
C LYS A 24 6.70 16.29 -11.57
N LYS A 25 6.92 15.33 -12.49
CA LYS A 25 5.87 14.46 -13.04
C LYS A 25 5.20 13.55 -12.00
N LEU A 26 5.84 13.36 -10.84
CA LEU A 26 5.32 12.58 -9.72
C LEU A 26 4.64 13.46 -8.66
N ASN A 27 4.79 14.80 -8.72
CA ASN A 27 4.10 15.69 -7.76
C ASN A 27 2.58 15.57 -7.94
N GLY A 28 1.86 15.49 -6.82
CA GLY A 28 0.43 15.15 -6.78
C GLY A 28 0.15 13.65 -6.95
N GLY A 29 1.16 12.85 -7.30
CA GLY A 29 1.06 11.40 -7.34
C GLY A 29 0.83 10.83 -5.95
N LYS A 30 0.00 9.80 -5.88
CA LYS A 30 -0.33 9.09 -4.65
C LYS A 30 0.37 7.73 -4.60
N GLY A 31 0.66 7.24 -3.41
CA GLY A 31 1.42 6.01 -3.19
C GLY A 31 1.19 5.39 -1.81
N ILE A 32 1.83 4.25 -1.58
CA ILE A 32 1.82 3.56 -0.28
C ILE A 32 3.25 3.33 0.18
N ILE A 33 3.52 3.57 1.46
CA ILE A 33 4.81 3.23 2.09
C ILE A 33 4.95 1.72 2.22
N LEU A 34 6.04 1.15 1.67
CA LEU A 34 6.25 -0.29 1.70
C LEU A 34 6.97 -0.80 2.94
N ASN A 35 7.94 -0.04 3.43
CA ASN A 35 8.84 -0.41 4.52
C ASN A 35 9.37 0.86 5.21
N ASN A 36 10.07 0.66 6.32
CA ASN A 36 10.80 1.72 7.02
C ASN A 36 11.77 2.45 6.08
N PRO A 37 12.04 3.74 6.34
CA PRO A 37 12.93 4.51 5.48
C PRO A 37 14.35 3.97 5.57
N THR A 38 15.06 4.00 4.44
CA THR A 38 16.53 3.85 4.47
C THR A 38 17.15 5.23 4.64
N VAL A 39 18.05 5.37 5.62
CA VAL A 39 18.81 6.60 5.84
C VAL A 39 20.18 6.46 5.20
N ALA A 40 20.49 7.36 4.27
CA ALA A 40 21.80 7.50 3.67
C ALA A 40 22.18 8.99 3.67
N ASP A 41 23.41 9.31 4.06
CA ASP A 41 23.91 10.69 4.13
C ASP A 41 23.02 11.65 4.95
N GLY A 42 22.44 11.15 6.05
CA GLY A 42 21.52 11.92 6.88
C GLY A 42 20.14 12.18 6.27
N VAL A 43 19.86 11.64 5.07
CA VAL A 43 18.58 11.80 4.36
C VAL A 43 17.77 10.51 4.45
N ALA A 44 16.61 10.58 5.12
CA ALA A 44 15.64 9.50 5.15
C ALA A 44 14.90 9.39 3.81
N ARG A 45 14.89 8.20 3.20
CA ARG A 45 14.13 7.91 1.98
C ARG A 45 13.22 6.70 2.16
N TYR A 46 11.94 6.89 1.92
CA TYR A 46 10.93 5.85 2.01
C TYR A 46 10.78 5.11 0.67
N PRO A 47 10.75 3.77 0.67
CA PRO A 47 10.30 3.02 -0.50
C PRO A 47 8.79 3.21 -0.66
N VAL A 48 8.41 3.92 -1.72
CA VAL A 48 7.01 4.18 -2.07
C VAL A 48 6.61 3.28 -3.22
N LEU A 49 5.53 2.53 -3.02
CA LEU A 49 4.82 1.85 -4.09
C LEU A 49 3.87 2.84 -4.72
N PHE A 50 4.16 3.20 -5.96
CA PHE A 50 3.13 3.70 -6.85
C PHE A 50 2.28 2.50 -7.26
N TYR A 51 0.98 2.64 -7.36
CA TYR A 51 0.11 1.64 -7.98
C TYR A 51 -0.21 2.22 -9.36
N ALA A 52 0.60 1.87 -10.35
CA ALA A 52 0.70 2.61 -11.60
C ALA A 52 -0.62 2.69 -12.37
N THR A 53 -0.67 3.75 -13.16
CA THR A 53 -1.66 4.11 -14.18
C THR A 53 -1.95 2.96 -15.15
N LYS A 54 -3.21 2.89 -15.59
CA LYS A 54 -3.61 2.11 -16.75
C LYS A 54 -2.64 2.40 -17.90
N ASN A 55 -2.10 1.35 -18.53
CA ASN A 55 -1.24 1.52 -19.70
C ASN A 55 -2.06 2.05 -20.89
N ALA A 56 -1.44 2.28 -22.05
CA ALA A 56 -2.14 2.81 -23.23
C ALA A 56 -3.32 1.93 -23.69
N SER A 57 -3.37 0.65 -23.30
CA SER A 57 -4.48 -0.27 -23.57
C SER A 57 -5.51 -0.35 -22.45
N GLY A 58 -5.45 0.52 -21.43
CA GLY A 58 -6.35 0.50 -20.29
C GLY A 58 -6.06 -0.58 -19.25
N ALA A 59 -5.04 -1.42 -19.48
CA ALA A 59 -4.71 -2.53 -18.60
C ALA A 59 -3.93 -2.05 -17.37
N LEU A 60 -4.31 -2.59 -16.22
CA LEU A 60 -3.60 -2.38 -14.96
C LEU A 60 -2.24 -3.05 -15.02
N ALA A 61 -1.16 -2.28 -15.03
CA ALA A 61 0.14 -2.79 -14.67
C ALA A 61 0.20 -2.86 -13.14
N ALA A 62 0.20 -4.07 -12.56
CA ALA A 62 0.64 -4.20 -11.16
C ALA A 62 2.07 -3.66 -11.13
N LEU A 63 2.33 -2.61 -10.36
CA LEU A 63 3.72 -2.30 -10.07
C LEU A 63 4.26 -3.44 -9.24
N ASN A 64 5.36 -4.02 -9.70
CA ASN A 64 6.08 -5.02 -8.97
C ASN A 64 6.36 -4.44 -7.56
N PRO A 65 6.05 -5.13 -6.45
CA PRO A 65 6.36 -4.63 -5.11
C PRO A 65 7.86 -4.33 -4.91
N THR A 66 8.74 -4.83 -5.77
CA THR A 66 10.16 -4.46 -5.83
C THR A 66 10.46 -3.21 -6.67
N ALA A 67 9.56 -2.78 -7.56
CA ALA A 67 9.62 -1.53 -8.32
C ALA A 67 9.18 -0.35 -7.43
N ASN A 68 9.87 -0.17 -6.31
CA ASN A 68 9.67 0.95 -5.42
C ASN A 68 10.60 2.10 -5.81
N LYS A 69 10.12 3.34 -5.72
CA LYS A 69 11.01 4.50 -5.76
C LYS A 69 11.26 4.96 -4.33
N LYS A 70 12.52 5.23 -4.03
CA LYS A 70 12.91 5.84 -2.76
C LYS A 70 12.70 7.35 -2.84
N ILE A 71 11.69 7.85 -2.14
CA ILE A 71 11.35 9.28 -2.09
C ILE A 71 11.79 9.83 -0.75
N LYS A 72 12.37 11.04 -0.73
CA LYS A 72 12.80 11.67 0.52
C LYS A 72 11.61 11.96 1.42
N ALA A 73 11.81 11.88 2.72
CA ALA A 73 10.79 12.19 3.73
C ALA A 73 10.15 13.58 3.51
N GLU A 74 10.95 14.59 3.18
CA GLU A 74 10.50 15.98 2.91
C GLU A 74 9.57 16.12 1.69
N ASN A 75 9.53 15.10 0.81
CA ASN A 75 8.72 15.09 -0.41
C ASN A 75 7.46 14.21 -0.29
N ILE A 76 7.15 13.74 0.92
CA ILE A 76 6.03 12.84 1.17
C ILE A 76 5.21 13.38 2.33
N SER A 77 3.88 13.39 2.17
CA SER A 77 2.94 13.70 3.25
C SER A 77 1.85 12.63 3.32
N PRO A 78 1.34 12.28 4.51
CA PRO A 78 0.12 11.48 4.62
C PRO A 78 -1.00 12.09 3.79
N ASP A 79 -1.71 11.27 3.03
CA ASP A 79 -2.96 11.70 2.41
C ASP A 79 -4.08 11.54 3.45
N PRO A 80 -4.79 12.63 3.81
CA PRO A 80 -5.87 12.55 4.79
C PRO A 80 -7.08 11.77 4.29
N GLN A 81 -7.18 11.54 2.98
CA GLN A 81 -8.29 10.80 2.39
C GLN A 81 -7.85 9.35 2.14
N PRO A 82 -8.58 8.35 2.66
CA PRO A 82 -8.32 6.97 2.30
C PRO A 82 -8.48 6.79 0.77
N PRO A 83 -7.82 5.79 0.18
CA PRO A 83 -8.01 5.47 -1.22
C PRO A 83 -9.51 5.24 -1.52
N ALA A 84 -10.00 5.87 -2.59
CA ALA A 84 -11.36 5.68 -3.04
C ALA A 84 -11.65 4.20 -3.38
N GLU A 85 -12.90 3.78 -3.25
CA GLU A 85 -13.31 2.39 -3.51
C GLU A 85 -13.09 1.94 -4.97
N ASN A 86 -13.03 2.88 -5.90
CA ASN A 86 -12.72 2.67 -7.32
C ASN A 86 -11.31 3.18 -7.69
N SER A 87 -10.42 3.32 -6.70
CA SER A 87 -9.03 3.68 -6.95
C SER A 87 -8.28 2.55 -7.66
N LEU A 88 -7.19 2.90 -8.34
CA LEU A 88 -6.29 1.89 -8.93
C LEU A 88 -5.78 0.89 -7.89
N LEU A 89 -5.65 1.29 -6.62
CA LEU A 89 -5.28 0.41 -5.53
C LEU A 89 -6.35 -0.66 -5.28
N SER A 90 -7.62 -0.27 -5.18
CA SER A 90 -8.70 -1.24 -4.98
C SER A 90 -8.86 -2.17 -6.19
N GLU A 91 -8.70 -1.66 -7.41
CA GLU A 91 -8.70 -2.49 -8.64
C GLU A 91 -7.57 -3.54 -8.61
N VAL A 92 -6.35 -3.16 -8.18
CA VAL A 92 -5.21 -4.09 -8.04
C VAL A 92 -5.48 -5.15 -6.98
N VAL A 93 -5.97 -4.75 -5.80
CA VAL A 93 -6.33 -5.66 -4.71
C VAL A 93 -7.36 -6.67 -5.20
N GLN A 94 -8.43 -6.21 -5.86
CA GLN A 94 -9.47 -7.08 -6.41
C GLN A 94 -8.90 -8.10 -7.39
N ARG A 95 -8.04 -7.67 -8.34
CA ARG A 95 -7.42 -8.56 -9.31
C ARG A 95 -6.55 -9.64 -8.64
N GLU A 96 -5.75 -9.27 -7.65
CA GLU A 96 -4.91 -10.25 -6.96
C GLU A 96 -5.73 -11.21 -6.09
N CYS A 97 -6.81 -10.75 -5.46
CA CYS A 97 -7.77 -11.62 -4.78
C CYS A 97 -8.40 -12.64 -5.74
N VAL A 98 -8.82 -12.22 -6.94
CA VAL A 98 -9.39 -13.11 -7.97
C VAL A 98 -8.36 -14.16 -8.40
N LYS A 99 -7.11 -13.78 -8.68
CA LYS A 99 -6.06 -14.75 -9.02
C LYS A 99 -5.84 -15.77 -7.91
N ALA A 100 -5.88 -15.33 -6.66
CA ALA A 100 -5.67 -16.17 -5.50
C ALA A 100 -6.81 -17.18 -5.26
N GLN A 101 -7.99 -16.99 -5.86
CA GLN A 101 -9.08 -17.98 -5.82
C GLN A 101 -8.70 -19.31 -6.48
N SER A 102 -7.67 -19.31 -7.35
CA SER A 102 -7.08 -20.55 -7.90
C SER A 102 -6.43 -21.45 -6.85
N GLY A 103 -6.20 -20.96 -5.62
CA GLY A 103 -5.57 -21.69 -4.53
C GLY A 103 -4.04 -21.81 -4.63
N GLN A 104 -3.41 -21.23 -5.66
CA GLN A 104 -1.95 -21.21 -5.77
C GLN A 104 -1.33 -20.41 -4.62
N ALA A 105 -0.44 -21.05 -3.85
CA ALA A 105 0.16 -20.44 -2.66
C ALA A 105 0.81 -19.08 -2.93
N ALA A 106 1.54 -18.93 -4.05
CA ALA A 106 2.15 -17.66 -4.44
C ALA A 106 1.12 -16.56 -4.70
N ALA A 107 -0.01 -16.90 -5.34
CA ALA A 107 -1.10 -15.96 -5.59
C ALA A 107 -1.80 -15.56 -4.29
N VAL A 108 -2.01 -16.50 -3.37
CA VAL A 108 -2.56 -16.23 -2.02
C VAL A 108 -1.65 -15.28 -1.24
N GLN A 109 -0.34 -15.51 -1.22
CA GLN A 109 0.61 -14.61 -0.55
C GLN A 109 0.62 -13.21 -1.18
N ASN A 110 0.50 -13.12 -2.51
CA ASN A 110 0.39 -11.83 -3.19
C ASN A 110 -0.91 -11.10 -2.80
N ALA A 111 -2.05 -11.80 -2.76
CA ALA A 111 -3.31 -11.21 -2.30
C ALA A 111 -3.23 -10.73 -0.84
N VAL A 112 -2.62 -11.52 0.06
CA VAL A 112 -2.36 -11.13 1.46
C VAL A 112 -1.52 -9.85 1.54
N PHE A 113 -0.47 -9.74 0.72
CA PHE A 113 0.36 -8.53 0.65
C PHE A 113 -0.45 -7.29 0.27
N TRP A 114 -1.25 -7.36 -0.81
CA TRP A 114 -2.05 -6.22 -1.26
C TRP A 114 -3.17 -5.86 -0.28
N LEU A 115 -3.83 -6.87 0.30
CA LEU A 115 -4.85 -6.68 1.33
C LEU A 115 -4.29 -6.06 2.60
N GLU A 116 -3.07 -6.41 3.02
CA GLU A 116 -2.40 -5.76 4.16
C GLU A 116 -2.25 -4.26 3.92
N LEU A 117 -1.73 -3.87 2.75
CA LEU A 117 -1.54 -2.47 2.38
C LEU A 117 -2.87 -1.73 2.30
N TYR A 118 -3.88 -2.33 1.67
CA TYR A 118 -5.18 -1.70 1.51
C TYR A 118 -5.95 -1.59 2.82
N HIS A 119 -5.88 -2.61 3.69
CA HIS A 119 -6.44 -2.55 5.03
C HIS A 119 -5.83 -1.42 5.87
N LYS A 120 -4.50 -1.23 5.78
CA LYS A 120 -3.82 -0.14 6.49
C LYS A 120 -4.16 1.24 5.93
N ALA A 121 -4.39 1.34 4.62
CA ALA A 121 -4.80 2.58 3.96
C ALA A 121 -6.29 2.92 4.21
N CYS A 122 -7.12 1.90 4.41
CA CYS A 122 -8.55 2.02 4.69
C CYS A 122 -8.91 1.32 6.01
N PRO A 123 -8.35 1.77 7.15
CA PRO A 123 -8.43 1.04 8.42
C PRO A 123 -9.85 0.94 8.97
N ASP A 124 -10.80 1.72 8.43
CA ASP A 124 -12.21 1.74 8.81
C ASP A 124 -13.11 0.89 7.90
N ASN A 125 -12.61 0.37 6.77
CA ASN A 125 -13.40 -0.50 5.88
C ASN A 125 -13.48 -1.96 6.39
N PHE A 126 -14.63 -2.35 6.94
CA PHE A 126 -14.85 -3.68 7.50
C PHE A 126 -14.84 -4.81 6.44
N GLY A 127 -15.34 -4.54 5.23
CA GLY A 127 -15.29 -5.49 4.12
C GLY A 127 -13.86 -5.85 3.73
N VAL A 128 -12.96 -4.88 3.76
CA VAL A 128 -11.52 -5.11 3.53
C VAL A 128 -10.89 -5.92 4.68
N ALA A 129 -11.20 -5.59 5.93
CA ALA A 129 -10.68 -6.30 7.10
C ALA A 129 -11.09 -7.79 7.10
N THR A 130 -12.36 -8.08 6.82
CA THR A 130 -12.88 -9.46 6.73
C THR A 130 -12.26 -10.24 5.57
N THR A 131 -12.15 -9.62 4.39
CA THR A 131 -11.47 -10.22 3.24
C THR A 131 -10.00 -10.53 3.57
N TYR A 132 -9.30 -9.58 4.20
CA TYR A 132 -7.91 -9.75 4.60
C TYR A 132 -7.72 -10.90 5.60
N ALA A 133 -8.55 -10.96 6.64
CA ALA A 133 -8.52 -12.04 7.62
C ALA A 133 -8.76 -13.42 6.97
N ASN A 134 -9.69 -13.53 6.02
CA ASN A 134 -9.92 -14.77 5.29
C ASN A 134 -8.69 -15.22 4.50
N PHE A 135 -8.03 -14.30 3.79
CA PHE A 135 -6.80 -14.61 3.06
C PHE A 135 -5.63 -14.96 3.99
N LEU A 136 -5.51 -14.31 5.15
CA LEU A 136 -4.53 -14.67 6.18
C LEU A 136 -4.74 -16.11 6.68
N ARG A 137 -5.99 -16.53 6.93
CA ARG A 137 -6.30 -17.92 7.30
C ARG A 137 -5.88 -18.90 6.20
N ASN A 138 -6.23 -18.61 4.95
CA ASN A 138 -5.84 -19.45 3.80
C ASN A 138 -4.33 -19.52 3.60
N ALA A 139 -3.61 -18.48 4.02
CA ALA A 139 -2.14 -18.42 4.01
C ALA A 139 -1.48 -19.11 5.22
N GLY A 140 -2.25 -19.78 6.09
CA GLY A 140 -1.72 -20.44 7.30
C GLY A 140 -1.39 -19.48 8.45
N ARG A 141 -1.96 -18.27 8.46
CA ARG A 141 -1.73 -17.21 9.47
C ARG A 141 -3.00 -16.88 10.28
N PRO A 142 -3.63 -17.86 10.98
CA PRO A 142 -4.93 -17.67 11.60
C PRO A 142 -4.93 -16.73 12.82
N LEU A 143 -3.81 -16.64 13.56
CA LEU A 143 -3.71 -15.72 14.71
C LEU A 143 -3.73 -14.26 14.25
N GLU A 144 -2.99 -13.94 13.20
CA GLU A 144 -3.00 -12.59 12.60
C GLU A 144 -4.38 -12.25 12.02
N ALA A 145 -5.07 -13.24 11.43
CA ALA A 145 -6.44 -13.06 10.97
C ALA A 145 -7.38 -12.68 12.12
N PHE A 146 -7.20 -13.28 13.29
CA PHE A 146 -7.98 -12.95 14.48
C PHE A 146 -7.69 -11.53 14.97
N ASP A 147 -6.42 -11.12 15.00
CA ASP A 147 -6.02 -9.79 15.42
C ASP A 147 -6.62 -8.69 14.52
N VAL A 148 -6.65 -8.90 13.20
CA VAL A 148 -7.27 -7.98 12.24
C VAL A 148 -8.74 -7.72 12.57
N ILE A 149 -9.49 -8.75 12.99
CA ILE A 149 -10.92 -8.63 13.30
C ILE A 149 -11.13 -8.12 14.74
N LYS A 150 -10.31 -8.57 15.70
CA LYS A 150 -10.47 -8.24 17.12
C LYS A 150 -10.26 -6.75 17.41
N VAL A 151 -9.30 -6.10 16.74
CA VAL A 151 -9.01 -4.66 16.89
C VAL A 151 -10.24 -3.77 16.61
N ARG A 152 -11.27 -4.30 15.94
CA ARG A 152 -12.53 -3.61 15.65
C ARG A 152 -13.65 -3.82 16.68
N GLN A 153 -13.63 -4.88 17.49
CA GLN A 153 -14.69 -5.12 18.49
C GLN A 153 -14.53 -4.25 19.75
N THR A 154 -13.38 -3.57 19.89
CA THR A 154 -13.04 -2.74 21.05
C THR A 154 -13.00 -1.24 20.74
N ARG A 155 -13.47 -0.81 19.56
CA ARG A 155 -13.69 0.59 19.20
C ARG A 155 -15.18 0.85 19.07
#